data_AF-A0AAV0VYQ7-F1
#
_entry.id   AF-A0AAV0VYQ7-F1
#
_cell.length_a   1.000
_cell.length_b   1.000
_cell.length_c   1.000
_cell.angle_alpha   90.00
_cell.angle_beta   90.00
_cell.angle_gamma   90.00
#
_symmetry.space_group_name_H-M   'P 1'
#
loop_
_entity.id
_entity.type
_entity.pdbx_description
1 polymer ?
#
loop_
_entity_poly.entity_id
_entity_poly.type
_entity_poly.pdbx_seq_one_letter_code
_entity_poly.pdbx_strand_id
1 'polypeptide(L)'
;MFLGQILRSTFQKVVGITPHGTTPTSFLTPSALNSWSIDFVRTKTRHHFPRPNEAKRIKKHGWWTRMATKEGRRVLQRRILKGRYVLSH
;
A
#
# COMPACT_ATOMS: atom_id res chain seq x y z
N MET A 1 41.13 -22.50 -23.13
CA MET A 1 39.77 -22.57 -23.71
C MET A 1 39.25 -23.99 -23.49
N PHE A 2 37.93 -24.13 -23.27
CA PHE A 2 37.13 -25.37 -23.06
C PHE A 2 36.76 -25.74 -21.62
N LEU A 3 35.85 -24.92 -21.10
CA LEU A 3 34.53 -25.22 -20.49
C LEU A 3 34.07 -26.71 -20.44
N GLY A 4 33.54 -27.13 -19.28
CA GLY A 4 32.71 -28.34 -19.06
C GLY A 4 33.29 -29.21 -17.93
N GLN A 5 32.56 -29.76 -16.95
CA GLN A 5 31.15 -30.04 -16.69
C GLN A 5 31.01 -30.23 -15.16
N ILE A 6 30.04 -29.57 -14.52
CA ILE A 6 28.80 -30.14 -13.95
C ILE A 6 29.00 -31.12 -12.77
N LEU A 7 28.43 -30.69 -11.64
CA LEU A 7 28.30 -31.32 -10.33
C LEU A 7 27.94 -32.81 -10.37
N ARG A 8 28.60 -33.59 -9.49
CA ARG A 8 28.15 -34.93 -9.09
C ARG A 8 28.16 -35.05 -7.56
N SER A 9 27.01 -35.49 -7.05
CA SER A 9 26.73 -36.24 -5.80
C SER A 9 27.25 -35.65 -4.49
N THR A 10 26.40 -35.54 -3.47
CA THR A 10 26.19 -36.69 -2.57
C THR A 10 24.77 -36.76 -1.98
N PHE A 11 24.30 -38.00 -1.90
CA PHE A 11 23.07 -38.48 -1.28
C PHE A 11 23.28 -38.73 0.24
N GLN A 12 22.20 -38.61 1.01
CA GLN A 12 21.85 -39.31 2.28
C GLN A 12 22.42 -38.90 3.65
N LYS A 13 21.50 -38.60 4.60
CA LYS A 13 21.18 -39.37 5.86
C LYS A 13 20.21 -38.54 6.74
N VAL A 14 18.92 -38.87 6.89
CA VAL A 14 18.20 -39.80 7.83
C VAL A 14 18.29 -39.44 9.33
N VAL A 15 17.15 -39.61 10.03
CA VAL A 15 16.85 -39.63 11.49
C VAL A 15 16.38 -38.27 12.05
N GLY A 16 15.25 -38.08 12.75
CA GLY A 16 14.21 -38.94 13.34
C GLY A 16 13.64 -38.24 14.59
N ILE A 17 12.38 -38.57 14.94
CA ILE A 17 11.71 -38.49 16.27
C ILE A 17 11.26 -37.10 16.83
N THR A 18 9.93 -36.93 16.98
CA THR A 18 9.21 -36.04 17.93
C THR A 18 9.19 -36.68 19.35
N PRO A 19 8.49 -36.18 20.41
CA PRO A 19 7.92 -34.88 20.79
C PRO A 19 8.41 -34.43 22.21
N HIS A 20 7.83 -33.36 22.79
CA HIS A 20 7.35 -33.24 24.20
C HIS A 20 7.37 -31.77 24.67
N GLY A 21 6.25 -31.31 25.24
CA GLY A 21 5.96 -29.91 25.50
C GLY A 21 6.26 -29.39 26.91
N THR A 22 5.84 -28.12 27.10
CA THR A 22 5.50 -27.41 28.35
C THR A 22 6.65 -27.12 29.33
N THR A 23 7.13 -25.88 29.54
CA THR A 23 6.55 -24.74 30.32
C THR A 23 7.73 -23.74 30.60
N PRO A 24 7.62 -22.64 31.38
CA PRO A 24 6.78 -21.45 31.27
C PRO A 24 7.57 -20.11 31.37
N THR A 25 6.93 -19.02 30.95
CA THR A 25 7.02 -17.63 31.48
C THR A 25 8.36 -17.02 31.92
N SER A 26 8.82 -16.04 31.15
CA SER A 26 9.33 -14.77 31.70
C SER A 26 8.96 -13.60 30.78
N PHE A 27 7.89 -12.91 31.16
CA PHE A 27 7.36 -11.69 30.53
C PHE A 27 8.28 -10.50 30.85
N LEU A 28 9.40 -10.34 30.16
CA LEU A 28 10.19 -9.10 30.20
C LEU A 28 10.85 -8.80 28.85
N THR A 29 10.06 -8.33 27.89
CA THR A 29 10.57 -7.52 26.78
C THR A 29 9.59 -6.38 26.48
N PRO A 30 9.82 -5.16 26.98
CA PRO A 30 9.13 -4.01 26.44
C PRO A 30 9.71 -3.74 25.05
N SER A 31 8.85 -3.78 24.03
CA SER A 31 8.96 -3.06 22.75
C SER A 31 10.18 -3.28 21.84
N ALA A 32 11.17 -4.11 22.16
CA ALA A 32 12.40 -4.21 21.35
C ALA A 32 12.26 -5.04 20.05
N LEU A 33 11.16 -5.76 19.83
CA LEU A 33 10.97 -6.63 18.65
C LEU A 33 9.74 -6.28 17.81
N ASN A 34 8.98 -5.25 18.18
CA ASN A 34 7.85 -4.86 17.38
C ASN A 34 8.28 -3.81 16.35
N SER A 35 8.85 -4.26 15.23
CA SER A 35 9.07 -3.40 14.04
C SER A 35 7.77 -2.80 13.48
N TRP A 36 6.62 -3.21 14.04
CA TRP A 36 5.28 -2.72 13.75
C TRP A 36 4.73 -1.75 14.80
N SER A 37 5.51 -1.34 15.81
CA SER A 37 5.19 -0.15 16.59
C SER A 37 5.47 1.10 15.76
N ILE A 38 4.74 1.22 14.65
CA ILE A 38 4.47 2.50 13.99
C ILE A 38 3.47 3.20 14.91
N ASP A 39 3.92 3.54 16.12
CA ASP A 39 3.25 4.56 16.91
C ASP A 39 3.38 5.82 16.09
N PHE A 40 2.30 6.04 15.34
CA PHE A 40 2.02 7.16 14.49
C PHE A 40 2.86 8.38 14.84
N VAL A 41 3.91 8.63 14.04
CA VAL A 41 4.42 9.99 13.78
C VAL A 41 3.34 10.73 12.98
N ARG A 42 2.11 10.78 13.50
CA ARG A 42 1.04 11.61 12.96
C ARG A 42 1.43 13.02 13.32
N THR A 43 2.02 13.72 12.34
CA THR A 43 1.98 15.18 12.32
C THR A 43 0.57 15.65 12.67
N LYS A 44 0.46 16.76 13.42
CA LYS A 44 -0.83 17.31 13.88
C LYS A 44 -1.85 17.29 12.73
N THR A 45 -2.85 16.40 12.83
CA THR A 45 -3.86 16.26 11.80
C THR A 45 -4.71 17.52 11.81
N ARG A 46 -4.71 18.26 10.69
CA ARG A 46 -5.51 19.48 10.58
C ARG A 46 -6.97 19.10 10.50
N HIS A 47 -7.78 19.61 11.42
CA HIS A 47 -9.22 19.38 11.46
C HIS A 47 -10.02 20.35 10.58
N HIS A 48 -9.37 21.42 10.09
CA HIS A 48 -9.99 22.37 9.18
C HIS A 48 -9.74 21.99 7.73
N PHE A 49 -10.83 21.74 7.01
CA PHE A 49 -10.81 21.69 5.56
C PHE A 49 -10.43 23.06 4.97
N PRO A 50 -9.90 23.09 3.74
CA PRO A 50 -9.75 24.34 3.00
C PRO A 50 -11.06 25.12 2.97
N ARG A 51 -10.99 26.44 3.17
CA ARG A 51 -12.17 27.30 3.12
C ARG A 51 -12.82 27.21 1.73
N PRO A 52 -14.15 27.12 1.63
CA PRO A 52 -14.83 27.00 0.35
C PRO A 52 -14.62 28.26 -0.48
N ASN A 53 -14.30 28.07 -1.76
CA ASN A 53 -14.22 29.15 -2.74
C ASN A 53 -14.70 28.60 -4.09
N GLU A 54 -15.82 29.14 -4.56
CA GLU A 54 -16.51 28.63 -5.73
C GLU A 54 -15.74 28.86 -7.02
N ALA A 55 -15.13 30.03 -7.18
CA ALA A 55 -14.27 30.33 -8.33
C ALA A 55 -13.09 29.35 -8.42
N LYS A 56 -12.47 29.01 -7.28
CA LYS A 56 -11.39 28.01 -7.23
C LYS A 56 -11.93 26.60 -7.55
N ARG A 57 -13.13 26.25 -7.07
CA ARG A 57 -13.77 24.94 -7.32
C ARG A 57 -14.01 24.74 -8.82
N ILE A 58 -14.66 25.69 -9.48
CA ILE A 58 -14.97 25.61 -10.92
C ILE A 58 -13.70 25.69 -11.76
N LYS A 59 -12.77 26.60 -11.45
CA LYS A 59 -11.52 26.72 -12.23
C LYS A 59 -10.69 25.43 -12.19
N LYS A 60 -10.60 24.77 -11.03
CA LYS A 60 -9.79 23.54 -10.88
C LYS A 60 -10.50 22.27 -11.33
N HIS A 61 -11.81 22.19 -11.14
CA HIS A 61 -12.53 20.92 -11.26
C HIS A 61 -13.79 20.98 -12.15
N GLY A 62 -14.07 22.13 -12.74
CA GLY A 62 -15.22 22.35 -13.60
C GLY A 62 -15.16 21.60 -14.92
N TRP A 63 -16.30 21.56 -15.60
CA TRP A 63 -16.49 20.84 -16.86
C TRP A 63 -15.45 21.22 -17.92
N TRP A 64 -15.32 22.53 -18.18
CA TRP A 64 -14.39 23.05 -19.19
C TRP A 64 -12.94 22.67 -18.92
N THR A 65 -12.52 22.73 -17.65
CA THR A 65 -11.18 22.31 -17.23
C THR A 65 -10.93 20.84 -17.51
N ARG A 66 -11.95 19.98 -17.36
CA ARG A 66 -11.84 18.55 -17.70
C ARG A 66 -11.80 18.33 -19.21
N MET A 67 -12.59 19.07 -19.98
CA MET A 67 -12.62 18.93 -21.44
C MET A 67 -11.32 19.38 -22.11
N ALA A 68 -10.67 20.41 -21.57
CA ALA A 68 -9.45 20.99 -22.15
C ALA A 68 -8.27 19.99 -22.26
N THR A 69 -8.17 19.03 -21.34
CA THR A 69 -7.05 18.09 -21.29
C THR A 69 -7.44 16.69 -21.77
N LYS A 70 -6.49 15.92 -22.32
CA LYS A 70 -6.73 14.52 -22.70
C LYS A 70 -7.08 13.67 -21.47
N GLU A 71 -6.38 13.88 -20.35
CA GLU A 71 -6.62 13.15 -19.10
C GLU A 71 -7.97 13.51 -18.46
N GLY A 72 -8.36 14.79 -18.51
CA GLY A 72 -9.66 15.22 -18.00
C GLY A 72 -10.82 14.56 -18.75
N ARG A 73 -10.73 14.43 -20.08
CA ARG A 73 -11.72 13.67 -20.88
C ARG A 73 -11.79 12.20 -20.49
N ARG A 74 -10.66 11.53 -20.23
CA ARG A 74 -10.64 10.15 -19.71
C ARG A 74 -11.28 10.02 -18.32
N VAL A 75 -11.11 11.03 -17.45
CA VAL A 75 -11.80 11.06 -16.15
C VAL A 75 -13.31 11.12 -16.35
N LEU A 76 -13.81 11.96 -17.26
CA LEU A 76 -15.25 12.05 -17.56
C LEU A 76 -15.78 10.71 -18.10
N GLN A 77 -15.08 10.09 -19.05
CA GLN A 77 -15.44 8.76 -19.57
C GLN A 77 -15.57 7.72 -18.44
N ARG A 78 -14.58 7.64 -17.54
CA ARG A 78 -14.65 6.71 -16.39
C ARG A 78 -15.83 7.00 -15.45
N ARG A 79 -16.21 8.26 -15.28
CA ARG A 79 -17.36 8.65 -14.44
C ARG A 79 -18.69 8.27 -15.08
N ILE A 80 -18.80 8.43 -16.40
CA ILE A 80 -19.98 8.02 -17.19
C ILE A 80 -20.11 6.49 -17.15
N LEU A 81 -19.03 5.76 -17.42
CA LEU A 81 -19.03 4.29 -17.38
C LEU A 81 -19.39 3.73 -15.99
N LYS A 82 -19.03 4.45 -14.92
CA LYS A 82 -19.45 4.12 -13.55
C LYS A 82 -20.91 4.48 -13.26
N GLY A 83 -21.56 5.29 -14.09
CA GLY A 83 -22.93 5.77 -13.86
C GLY A 83 -23.04 6.86 -12.79
N ARG A 84 -22.04 7.75 -12.66
CA ARG A 84 -22.12 8.87 -11.71
C ARG A 84 -23.09 9.94 -12.24
N TYR A 85 -24.02 10.39 -11.40
CA TYR A 85 -24.95 11.48 -11.73
C TYR A 85 -24.22 12.81 -12.02
N VAL A 86 -23.31 13.21 -11.12
CA VAL A 86 -22.50 14.43 -11.30
C VAL A 86 -21.14 14.06 -11.89
N LEU A 87 -20.80 14.61 -13.06
CA LEU A 87 -19.56 14.29 -13.78
C LEU A 87 -18.41 15.23 -13.44
N SER A 88 -18.68 16.52 -13.31
CA SER A 88 -17.72 17.53 -12.89
C SER A 88 -18.36 18.49 -11.90
N HIS A 89 -17.52 19.33 -11.31
CA HIS A 89 -17.98 20.43 -10.48
C HIS A 89 -18.63 21.54 -11.30
#